data_AF-A0A5N3PBH2-F1
#
_entry.id   AF-A0A5N3PBH2-F1
#
_cell.length_a   1.000
_cell.length_b   1.000
_cell.length_c   1.000
_cell.angle_alpha   90.00
_cell.angle_beta   90.00
_cell.angle_gamma   90.00
#
_symmetry.space_group_name_H-M   'P 1'
#
loop_
_entity.id
_entity.type
_entity.pdbx_description
1 polymer ?
#
loop_
_entity_poly.entity_id
_entity_poly.type
_entity_poly.pdbx_seq_one_letter_code
_entity_poly.pdbx_strand_id
1 'polypeptide(L)'
;MANGYHVAPDPSAIPELLRTIGRARRSGGISHPAPILGFLSGVFEQNPGRISAMLSEWHALDEVEQAIVLKALLYARKPEASNFIKGVWSDRMLSILKQDLRDPRSAPSPDLTVVNNPGDLDFLWGRFFGTGGATPVRTIIKATKLKSRRADPENVATGLAAAWSLASNAGRYDRVLAICKETLKSADPATISILEDIVAKAEQRRSAAGS
;
A
#
# COMPACT_ATOMS: atom_id res chain seq x y z
N MET A 1 -0.54 5.13 -9.88
CA MET A 1 0.71 4.85 -9.13
C MET A 1 1.79 4.45 -10.11
N ALA A 2 3.06 4.73 -9.82
CA ALA A 2 4.19 4.31 -10.65
C ALA A 2 4.26 2.76 -10.68
N ASN A 3 3.57 2.15 -11.64
CA ASN A 3 3.60 0.71 -11.88
C ASN A 3 5.05 0.31 -12.18
N GLY A 4 5.75 -0.22 -11.18
CA GLY A 4 7.15 -0.67 -11.33
C GLY A 4 8.19 0.03 -10.46
N TYR A 5 7.83 0.99 -9.58
CA TYR A 5 8.82 1.61 -8.68
C TYR A 5 9.62 0.56 -7.88
N HIS A 6 8.97 -0.46 -7.33
CA HIS A 6 9.63 -1.58 -6.64
C HIS A 6 10.64 -2.37 -7.49
N VAL A 7 10.62 -2.25 -8.83
CA VAL A 7 11.56 -2.92 -9.74
C VAL A 7 12.84 -2.09 -9.88
N ALA A 8 12.72 -0.77 -9.96
CA ALA A 8 13.84 0.18 -10.01
C ALA A 8 13.55 1.37 -9.08
N PRO A 9 13.75 1.22 -7.75
CA PRO A 9 13.40 2.27 -6.80
C PRO A 9 14.28 3.50 -6.99
N ASP A 10 13.65 4.65 -7.27
CA ASP A 10 14.33 5.94 -7.34
C ASP A 10 13.69 6.95 -6.39
N PRO A 11 14.22 7.09 -5.16
CA PRO A 11 13.74 8.07 -4.21
C PRO A 11 13.86 9.52 -4.72
N SER A 12 14.73 9.81 -5.69
CA SER A 12 14.84 11.18 -6.24
C SER A 12 13.64 11.57 -7.10
N ALA A 13 12.83 10.61 -7.55
CA ALA A 13 11.59 10.84 -8.28
C ALA A 13 10.39 11.19 -7.38
N ILE A 14 10.52 11.09 -6.05
CA ILE A 14 9.42 11.32 -5.11
C ILE A 14 8.85 12.75 -5.16
N PRO A 15 9.65 13.83 -5.27
CA PRO A 15 9.11 15.18 -5.44
C PRO A 15 8.16 15.32 -6.64
N GLU A 16 8.54 14.81 -7.81
CA GLU A 16 7.69 14.83 -9.02
C GLU A 16 6.42 13.98 -8.84
N LEU A 17 6.56 12.81 -8.20
CA LEU A 17 5.42 11.95 -7.91
C LEU A 17 4.39 12.65 -7.02
N LEU A 18 4.84 13.35 -5.97
CA LEU A 18 3.98 14.13 -5.09
C LEU A 18 3.26 15.25 -5.85
N ARG A 19 3.95 15.95 -6.75
CA ARG A 19 3.32 16.95 -7.65
C ARG A 19 2.24 16.34 -8.53
N THR A 20 2.52 15.18 -9.12
CA THR A 20 1.55 14.45 -9.97
C THR A 20 0.31 14.03 -9.18
N ILE A 21 0.50 13.47 -7.99
CA ILE A 21 -0.58 13.11 -7.07
C ILE A 21 -1.42 14.34 -6.72
N GLY A 22 -0.78 15.46 -6.37
CA GLY A 22 -1.49 16.68 -6.02
C GLY A 22 -2.33 17.24 -7.17
N ARG A 23 -1.78 17.28 -8.39
CA ARG A 23 -2.53 17.67 -9.61
C ARG A 23 -3.75 16.77 -9.83
N ALA A 24 -3.58 15.46 -9.73
CA ALA A 24 -4.67 14.50 -9.93
C ALA A 24 -5.75 14.63 -8.85
N ARG A 25 -5.36 14.84 -7.59
CA ARG A 25 -6.29 15.06 -6.47
C ARG A 25 -7.13 16.32 -6.67
N ARG A 26 -6.50 17.45 -7.02
CA ARG A 26 -7.19 18.72 -7.29
C ARG A 26 -8.14 18.65 -8.48
N SER A 27 -7.86 17.75 -9.43
CA SER A 27 -8.72 17.49 -10.59
C SER A 27 -9.86 16.49 -10.28
N GLY A 28 -10.05 16.11 -9.00
CA GLY A 28 -11.08 15.15 -8.57
C GLY A 28 -10.76 13.68 -8.87
N GLY A 29 -9.57 13.37 -9.39
CA GLY A 29 -9.19 12.03 -9.88
C GLY A 29 -8.72 11.05 -8.81
N ILE A 30 -8.47 11.50 -7.56
CA ILE A 30 -8.02 10.63 -6.46
C ILE A 30 -9.08 10.67 -5.34
N SER A 31 -9.83 9.58 -5.22
CA SER A 31 -10.88 9.41 -4.19
C SER A 31 -10.38 8.73 -2.91
N HIS A 32 -9.28 7.95 -2.97
CA HIS A 32 -8.79 7.17 -1.82
C HIS A 32 -7.28 7.35 -1.56
N PRO A 33 -6.87 7.85 -0.36
CA PRO A 33 -5.46 8.09 -0.03
C PRO A 33 -4.69 6.82 0.36
N ALA A 34 -5.38 5.70 0.64
CA ALA A 34 -4.77 4.49 1.21
C ALA A 34 -3.59 3.92 0.37
N PRO A 35 -3.68 3.79 -0.97
CA PRO A 35 -2.55 3.30 -1.74
C PRO A 35 -1.34 4.24 -1.74
N ILE A 36 -1.58 5.56 -1.79
CA ILE A 36 -0.52 6.57 -1.74
C ILE A 36 0.17 6.54 -0.37
N LEU A 37 -0.63 6.44 0.69
CA LEU A 37 -0.15 6.34 2.06
C LEU A 37 0.70 5.08 2.27
N GLY A 38 0.25 3.93 1.77
CA GLY A 38 1.01 2.69 1.78
C GLY A 38 2.34 2.81 1.03
N PHE A 39 2.29 3.37 -0.18
CA PHE A 39 3.48 3.58 -1.02
C PHE A 39 4.52 4.48 -0.32
N LEU A 40 4.12 5.68 0.09
CA LEU A 40 5.02 6.65 0.69
C LEU A 40 5.58 6.15 2.03
N SER A 41 4.76 5.51 2.87
CA SER A 41 5.23 4.95 4.15
C SER A 41 6.33 3.91 3.94
N GLY A 42 6.17 3.03 2.95
CA GLY A 42 7.20 2.05 2.58
C GLY A 42 8.47 2.67 2.02
N VAL A 43 8.34 3.67 1.14
CA VAL A 43 9.50 4.38 0.56
C VAL A 43 10.29 5.11 1.66
N PHE A 44 9.61 5.81 2.55
CA PHE A 44 10.24 6.53 3.66
C PHE A 44 10.91 5.56 4.65
N GLU A 45 10.27 4.43 4.95
CA GLU A 45 10.83 3.40 5.82
C GLU A 45 12.16 2.84 5.27
N GLN A 46 12.25 2.63 3.95
CA GLN A 46 13.46 2.12 3.29
C GLN A 46 14.54 3.18 3.06
N ASN A 47 14.20 4.47 3.15
CA ASN A 47 15.10 5.57 2.77
C ASN A 47 15.19 6.69 3.85
N PRO A 48 15.43 6.38 5.14
CA PRO A 48 15.38 7.37 6.22
C PRO A 48 16.34 8.55 6.00
N GLY A 49 17.56 8.28 5.54
CA GLY A 49 18.57 9.32 5.28
C GLY A 49 18.31 10.21 4.07
N ARG A 50 17.28 9.92 3.26
CA ARG A 50 16.93 10.68 2.05
C ARG A 50 15.63 11.47 2.20
N ILE A 51 14.94 11.38 3.35
CA ILE A 51 13.62 12.01 3.56
C ILE A 51 13.65 13.51 3.28
N SER A 52 14.65 14.23 3.78
CA SER A 52 14.77 15.68 3.53
C SER A 52 14.89 16.02 2.05
N ALA A 53 15.64 15.22 1.28
CA ALA A 53 15.76 15.43 -0.17
C ALA A 53 14.47 15.09 -0.92
N MET A 54 13.80 13.99 -0.53
CA MET A 54 12.50 13.59 -1.09
C MET A 54 11.39 14.61 -0.82
N LEU A 55 11.52 15.38 0.26
CA LEU A 55 10.57 16.41 0.68
C LEU A 55 11.12 17.83 0.47
N SER A 56 12.09 18.01 -0.42
CA SER A 56 12.68 19.31 -0.75
C SER A 56 11.66 20.34 -1.23
N GLU A 57 10.58 19.87 -1.87
CA GLU A 57 9.48 20.70 -2.36
C GLU A 57 8.25 20.69 -1.43
N TRP A 58 8.43 20.36 -0.15
CA TRP A 58 7.34 20.27 0.84
C TRP A 58 6.39 21.48 0.84
N HIS A 59 6.94 22.70 0.74
CA HIS A 59 6.15 23.93 0.77
C HIS A 59 5.31 24.17 -0.50
N ALA A 60 5.56 23.43 -1.59
CA ALA A 60 4.74 23.49 -2.79
C ALA A 60 3.47 22.63 -2.69
N LEU A 61 3.39 21.75 -1.68
CA LEU A 61 2.20 20.94 -1.40
C LEU A 61 1.16 21.76 -0.65
N ASP A 62 -0.13 21.52 -0.93
CA ASP A 62 -1.20 22.09 -0.11
C ASP A 62 -1.36 21.34 1.23
N GLU A 63 -2.12 21.90 2.17
CA GLU A 63 -2.26 21.34 3.52
C GLU A 63 -2.80 19.89 3.54
N VAL A 64 -3.61 19.50 2.56
CA VAL A 64 -4.14 18.12 2.47
C VAL A 64 -3.04 17.16 2.03
N GLU A 65 -2.27 17.55 1.03
CA GLU A 65 -1.11 16.80 0.54
C GLU A 65 -0.04 16.66 1.63
N GLN A 66 0.24 17.75 2.33
CA GLN A 66 1.14 17.77 3.49
C GLN A 66 0.65 16.81 4.58
N ALA A 67 -0.63 16.83 4.93
CA ALA A 67 -1.19 15.90 5.92
C ALA A 67 -1.01 14.42 5.51
N ILE A 68 -1.22 14.08 4.24
CA ILE A 68 -1.01 12.71 3.73
C ILE A 68 0.46 12.29 3.87
N VAL A 69 1.40 13.17 3.50
CA VAL A 69 2.84 12.89 3.61
C VAL A 69 3.27 12.74 5.07
N LEU A 70 2.77 13.58 5.99
CA LEU A 70 3.04 13.42 7.42
C LEU A 70 2.50 12.11 7.96
N LYS A 71 1.30 11.72 7.55
CA LYS A 71 0.73 10.42 7.92
C LYS A 71 1.62 9.27 7.44
N ALA A 72 2.13 9.34 6.21
CA ALA A 72 3.06 8.36 5.68
C ALA A 72 4.38 8.29 6.48
N LEU A 73 4.93 9.45 6.88
CA LEU A 73 6.11 9.54 7.74
C LEU A 73 5.88 8.92 9.12
N LEU A 74 4.72 9.18 9.74
CA LEU A 74 4.33 8.57 11.01
C LEU A 74 4.28 7.04 10.89
N TYR A 75 3.80 6.52 9.75
CA TYR A 75 3.74 5.09 9.49
C TYR A 75 5.09 4.44 9.15
N ALA A 76 6.06 5.21 8.66
CA ALA A 76 7.42 4.73 8.43
C ALA A 76 8.19 4.45 9.74
N ARG A 77 7.77 5.05 10.87
CA ARG A 77 8.34 4.89 12.22
C ARG A 77 9.87 5.01 12.30
N LYS A 78 10.45 5.98 11.58
CA LYS A 78 11.89 6.29 11.64
C LYS A 78 12.15 7.55 12.46
N PRO A 79 13.15 7.56 13.38
CA PRO A 79 13.52 8.76 14.13
C PRO A 79 13.81 9.97 13.23
N GLU A 80 14.38 9.76 12.05
CA GLU A 80 14.68 10.79 11.06
C GLU A 80 13.40 11.45 10.52
N ALA A 81 12.32 10.68 10.36
CA ALA A 81 11.01 11.21 10.01
C ALA A 81 10.47 12.14 11.11
N SER A 82 10.75 11.84 12.38
CA SER A 82 10.34 12.69 13.51
C SER A 82 11.04 14.05 13.53
N ASN A 83 12.26 14.15 12.98
CA ASN A 83 12.99 15.42 12.90
C ASN A 83 12.36 16.36 11.87
N PHE A 84 11.82 15.84 10.78
CA PHE A 84 11.03 16.62 9.82
C PHE A 84 9.73 17.14 10.46
N ILE A 85 9.14 16.32 11.33
CA ILE A 85 7.82 16.56 11.91
C ILE A 85 7.82 17.65 13.00
N LYS A 86 8.90 17.86 13.75
CA LYS A 86 8.91 18.69 14.99
C LYS A 86 8.56 20.17 14.85
N GLY A 87 8.34 20.72 13.65
CA GLY A 87 8.08 22.16 13.45
C GLY A 87 7.00 22.55 12.42
N VAL A 88 6.20 21.61 11.89
CA VAL A 88 5.51 21.82 10.59
C VAL A 88 3.98 21.72 10.65
N TRP A 89 3.35 21.86 11.83
CA TRP A 89 1.92 21.56 11.97
C TRP A 89 1.04 22.80 12.03
N SER A 90 0.18 23.01 11.03
CA SER A 90 -0.97 23.93 11.16
C SER A 90 -2.12 23.27 11.92
N ASP A 91 -3.03 24.06 12.49
CA ASP A 91 -4.24 23.55 13.18
C ASP A 91 -5.11 22.70 12.25
N ARG A 92 -5.18 23.07 10.96
CA ARG A 92 -5.91 22.31 9.93
C ARG A 92 -5.27 20.96 9.66
N MET A 93 -3.95 20.90 9.55
CA MET A 93 -3.22 19.64 9.38
C MET A 93 -3.39 18.73 10.60
N LEU A 94 -3.32 19.30 11.81
CA LEU A 94 -3.59 18.57 13.05
C LEU A 94 -5.01 18.03 13.09
N SER A 95 -6.00 18.77 12.58
CA SER A 95 -7.38 18.31 12.49
C SER A 95 -7.54 17.11 11.56
N ILE A 96 -6.96 17.16 10.36
CA ILE A 96 -6.96 16.04 9.39
C ILE A 96 -6.32 14.80 10.01
N LEU A 97 -5.15 14.96 10.63
CA LEU A 97 -4.43 13.86 11.25
C LEU A 97 -5.19 13.32 12.48
N LYS A 98 -5.80 14.18 13.31
CA LYS A 98 -6.62 13.76 14.45
C LYS A 98 -7.89 13.04 14.01
N GLN A 99 -8.56 13.47 12.93
CA GLN A 99 -9.73 12.78 12.41
C GLN A 99 -9.38 11.35 12.01
N ASP A 100 -8.30 11.20 11.26
CA ASP A 100 -7.78 9.90 10.82
C ASP A 100 -7.25 9.04 11.97
N LEU A 101 -6.73 9.64 13.05
CA LEU A 101 -6.28 8.92 14.25
C LEU A 101 -7.44 8.56 15.20
N ARG A 102 -8.54 9.33 15.18
CA ARG A 102 -9.73 9.13 16.02
C ARG A 102 -10.59 7.97 15.53
N ASP A 103 -10.54 7.66 14.24
CA ASP A 103 -11.10 6.44 13.70
C ASP A 103 -9.98 5.52 13.21
N PRO A 104 -9.46 4.63 14.07
CA PRO A 104 -8.41 3.68 13.71
C PRO A 104 -8.81 2.72 12.58
N ARG A 105 -10.09 2.67 12.19
CA ARG A 105 -10.60 1.82 11.11
C ARG A 105 -10.45 2.48 9.73
N SER A 106 -10.39 3.81 9.65
CA SER A 106 -10.21 4.53 8.37
C SER A 106 -8.75 4.67 7.97
N ALA A 107 -7.82 4.34 8.86
CA ALA A 107 -6.39 4.50 8.65
C ALA A 107 -5.65 3.18 8.94
N PRO A 108 -5.08 2.52 7.92
CA PRO A 108 -4.37 1.25 8.10
C PRO A 108 -3.19 1.38 9.06
N SER A 109 -3.00 0.39 9.94
CA SER A 109 -1.83 0.34 10.84
C SER A 109 -0.52 0.20 10.05
N PRO A 110 0.59 0.83 10.47
CA PRO A 110 1.90 0.56 9.88
C PRO A 110 2.34 -0.91 10.02
N ASP A 111 1.81 -1.64 11.01
CA ASP A 111 1.99 -3.07 11.23
C ASP A 111 0.76 -3.87 10.81
N LEU A 112 0.11 -3.48 9.71
CA LEU A 112 -1.09 -4.15 9.24
C LEU A 112 -0.79 -5.64 8.94
N THR A 113 -1.21 -6.48 9.87
CA THR A 113 -1.09 -7.95 9.82
C THR A 113 -2.43 -8.63 9.59
N VAL A 114 -3.52 -7.87 9.69
CA VAL A 114 -4.91 -8.31 9.50
C VAL A 114 -5.62 -7.28 8.63
N VAL A 115 -6.34 -7.75 7.62
CA VAL A 115 -7.18 -6.92 6.75
C VAL A 115 -8.60 -6.94 7.30
N ASN A 116 -9.19 -5.77 7.53
CA ASN A 116 -10.53 -5.61 8.08
C ASN A 116 -11.50 -4.99 7.07
N ASN A 117 -11.00 -4.23 6.10
CA ASN A 117 -11.81 -3.57 5.07
C ASN A 117 -11.05 -3.47 3.72
N PRO A 118 -11.72 -3.08 2.62
CA PRO A 118 -11.06 -2.94 1.32
C PRO A 118 -9.92 -1.91 1.28
N GLY A 119 -9.98 -0.84 2.07
CA GLY A 119 -8.92 0.18 2.14
C GLY A 119 -7.60 -0.35 2.70
N ASP A 120 -7.65 -1.39 3.56
CA ASP A 120 -6.46 -2.09 4.03
C ASP A 120 -5.73 -2.81 2.87
N LEU A 121 -6.47 -3.38 1.92
CA LEU A 121 -5.88 -4.01 0.72
C LEU A 121 -5.16 -2.97 -0.14
N ASP A 122 -5.80 -1.83 -0.35
CA ASP A 122 -5.25 -0.70 -1.11
C ASP A 122 -3.94 -0.19 -0.50
N PHE A 123 -3.89 -0.06 0.83
CA PHE A 123 -2.67 0.30 1.55
C PHE A 123 -1.57 -0.75 1.41
N LEU A 124 -1.89 -2.04 1.58
CA LEU A 124 -0.90 -3.12 1.45
C LEU A 124 -0.34 -3.19 0.02
N TRP A 125 -1.16 -2.98 -1.00
CA TRP A 125 -0.69 -2.89 -2.38
C TRP A 125 0.19 -1.67 -2.60
N GLY A 126 -0.21 -0.50 -2.09
CA GLY A 126 0.63 0.70 -2.08
C GLY A 126 2.01 0.42 -1.48
N ARG A 127 2.02 -0.20 -0.29
CA ARG A 127 3.26 -0.54 0.42
C ARG A 127 4.11 -1.54 -0.35
N PHE A 128 3.51 -2.54 -0.98
CA PHE A 128 4.22 -3.44 -1.90
C PHE A 128 4.85 -2.65 -3.05
N PHE A 129 4.11 -1.77 -3.73
CA PHE A 129 4.65 -1.01 -4.86
C PHE A 129 5.77 -0.05 -4.47
N GLY A 130 5.78 0.44 -3.23
CA GLY A 130 6.87 1.26 -2.70
C GLY A 130 8.12 0.47 -2.29
N THR A 131 7.99 -0.82 -1.95
CA THR A 131 9.06 -1.57 -1.25
C THR A 131 9.51 -2.86 -1.93
N GLY A 132 8.67 -3.48 -2.75
CA GLY A 132 8.86 -4.86 -3.24
C GLY A 132 8.80 -5.94 -2.16
N GLY A 133 8.43 -5.57 -0.93
CA GLY A 133 8.49 -6.44 0.24
C GLY A 133 7.45 -7.58 0.20
N ALA A 134 7.80 -8.73 0.78
CA ALA A 134 6.91 -9.89 0.82
C ALA A 134 5.78 -9.75 1.84
N THR A 135 6.00 -9.00 2.93
CA THR A 135 5.05 -8.88 4.05
C THR A 135 3.67 -8.39 3.60
N PRO A 136 3.52 -7.30 2.83
CA PRO A 136 2.20 -6.84 2.41
C PRO A 136 1.45 -7.87 1.57
N VAL A 137 2.13 -8.53 0.64
CA VAL A 137 1.54 -9.60 -0.18
C VAL A 137 1.12 -10.79 0.68
N ARG A 138 1.95 -11.21 1.65
CA ARG A 138 1.59 -12.30 2.57
C ARG A 138 0.41 -11.94 3.47
N THR A 139 0.25 -10.69 3.87
CA THR A 139 -0.95 -10.22 4.58
C THR A 139 -2.20 -10.31 3.69
N ILE A 140 -2.09 -9.91 2.42
CA ILE A 140 -3.18 -10.05 1.44
C ILE A 140 -3.54 -11.52 1.21
N ILE A 141 -2.55 -12.41 1.12
CA ILE A 141 -2.77 -13.87 1.02
C ILE A 141 -3.62 -14.36 2.20
N LYS A 142 -3.30 -13.95 3.43
CA LYS A 142 -4.11 -14.32 4.62
C LYS A 142 -5.55 -13.82 4.50
N ALA A 143 -5.75 -12.61 3.99
CA ALA A 143 -7.08 -12.00 3.81
C ALA A 143 -7.98 -12.78 2.84
N THR A 144 -7.41 -13.55 1.90
CA THR A 144 -8.20 -14.39 0.97
C THR A 144 -9.10 -15.40 1.69
N LYS A 145 -8.77 -15.78 2.93
CA LYS A 145 -9.55 -16.71 3.76
C LYS A 145 -10.83 -16.09 4.33
N LEU A 146 -10.96 -14.76 4.33
CA LEU A 146 -12.15 -14.08 4.84
C LEU A 146 -13.40 -14.46 4.04
N LYS A 147 -13.24 -14.88 2.77
CA LYS A 147 -14.33 -15.40 1.92
C LYS A 147 -15.03 -16.66 2.49
N SER A 148 -14.37 -17.39 3.38
CA SER A 148 -14.88 -18.64 3.96
C SER A 148 -15.50 -18.45 5.36
N ARG A 149 -15.41 -17.26 5.96
CA ARG A 149 -16.01 -16.98 7.28
C ARG A 149 -17.50 -16.69 7.10
N ARG A 150 -18.34 -17.71 7.30
CA ARG A 150 -19.82 -17.59 7.30
C ARG A 150 -20.27 -16.70 8.46
N ALA A 151 -20.58 -15.43 8.19
CA ALA A 151 -21.59 -14.62 8.89
C ALA A 151 -21.63 -13.15 8.42
N ASP A 152 -20.54 -12.60 7.87
CA ASP A 152 -20.43 -11.18 7.58
C ASP A 152 -20.18 -10.90 6.07
N PRO A 153 -21.15 -10.29 5.36
CA PRO A 153 -21.03 -9.92 3.95
C PRO A 153 -19.80 -9.06 3.62
N GLU A 154 -19.38 -8.16 4.51
CA GLU A 154 -18.22 -7.28 4.26
C GLU A 154 -16.90 -8.05 4.27
N ASN A 155 -16.79 -9.03 5.18
CA ASN A 155 -15.66 -9.95 5.24
C ASN A 155 -15.56 -10.82 3.97
N VAL A 156 -16.70 -11.28 3.45
CA VAL A 156 -16.74 -12.06 2.21
C VAL A 156 -16.28 -11.20 1.03
N ALA A 157 -16.82 -9.98 0.89
CA ALA A 157 -16.44 -9.05 -0.17
C ALA A 157 -14.93 -8.73 -0.12
N THR A 158 -14.40 -8.46 1.08
CA THR A 158 -12.96 -8.19 1.28
C THR A 158 -12.09 -9.40 0.90
N GLY A 159 -12.49 -10.62 1.28
CA GLY A 159 -11.78 -11.84 0.89
C GLY A 159 -11.77 -12.11 -0.62
N LEU A 160 -12.89 -11.81 -1.30
CA LEU A 160 -12.99 -11.91 -2.76
C LEU A 160 -12.12 -10.85 -3.45
N ALA A 161 -12.14 -9.60 -2.97
CA ALA A 161 -11.30 -8.52 -3.46
C ALA A 161 -9.80 -8.83 -3.28
N ALA A 162 -9.41 -9.43 -2.15
CA ALA A 162 -8.05 -9.89 -1.90
C ALA A 162 -7.62 -10.95 -2.93
N ALA A 163 -8.44 -11.97 -3.17
CA ALA A 163 -8.12 -13.03 -4.12
C ALA A 163 -8.04 -12.51 -5.57
N TRP A 164 -9.00 -11.66 -5.97
CA TRP A 164 -9.03 -11.07 -7.31
C TRP A 164 -7.81 -10.18 -7.58
N SER A 165 -7.53 -9.24 -6.66
CA SER A 165 -6.39 -8.33 -6.81
C SER A 165 -5.06 -9.05 -6.77
N LEU A 166 -4.92 -10.09 -5.94
CA LEU A 166 -3.72 -10.92 -5.87
C LEU A 166 -3.48 -11.68 -7.19
N ALA A 167 -4.50 -12.30 -7.77
CA ALA A 167 -4.37 -12.98 -9.05
C ALA A 167 -4.08 -12.02 -10.21
N SER A 168 -4.66 -10.81 -10.18
CA SER A 168 -4.38 -9.76 -11.17
C SER A 168 -2.93 -9.28 -11.08
N ASN A 169 -2.46 -8.95 -9.88
CA ASN A 169 -1.10 -8.45 -9.66
C ASN A 169 -0.03 -9.55 -9.83
N ALA A 170 -0.30 -10.80 -9.45
CA ALA A 170 0.58 -11.92 -9.75
C ALA A 170 0.70 -12.14 -11.27
N GLY A 171 -0.37 -11.93 -12.03
CA GLY A 171 -0.34 -11.95 -13.48
C GLY A 171 0.52 -10.84 -14.10
N ARG A 172 0.65 -9.69 -13.42
CA ARG A 172 1.41 -8.53 -13.93
C ARG A 172 2.85 -8.44 -13.43
N TYR A 173 3.12 -8.84 -12.20
CA TYR A 173 4.39 -8.58 -11.51
C TYR A 173 5.06 -9.88 -11.06
N ASP A 174 6.27 -10.14 -11.55
CA ASP A 174 7.06 -11.34 -11.22
C ASP A 174 7.31 -11.49 -9.73
N ARG A 175 7.57 -10.38 -9.04
CA ARG A 175 7.81 -10.42 -7.60
C ARG A 175 6.58 -10.91 -6.83
N VAL A 176 5.37 -10.53 -7.24
CA VAL A 176 4.12 -10.99 -6.60
C VAL A 176 3.94 -12.49 -6.83
N LEU A 177 4.13 -12.98 -8.06
CA LEU A 177 4.04 -14.41 -8.36
C LEU A 177 5.07 -15.22 -7.57
N ALA A 178 6.31 -14.73 -7.48
CA ALA A 178 7.36 -15.36 -6.69
C ALA A 178 6.95 -15.48 -5.21
N ILE A 179 6.40 -14.42 -4.60
CA ILE A 179 5.92 -14.45 -3.20
C ILE A 179 4.79 -15.47 -3.03
N CYS A 180 3.86 -15.57 -3.99
CA CYS A 180 2.80 -16.60 -3.96
C CYS A 180 3.41 -18.01 -3.97
N LYS A 181 4.35 -18.28 -4.88
CA LYS A 181 5.04 -19.60 -5.00
C LYS A 181 5.89 -19.92 -3.78
N GLU A 182 6.58 -18.93 -3.20
CA GLU A 182 7.31 -19.09 -1.94
C GLU A 182 6.36 -19.42 -0.78
N THR A 183 5.20 -18.77 -0.73
CA THR A 183 4.21 -18.98 0.34
C THR A 183 3.57 -20.37 0.27
N LEU A 184 3.35 -20.91 -0.93
CA LEU A 184 2.84 -22.28 -1.13
C LEU A 184 3.67 -23.34 -0.39
N LYS A 185 5.00 -23.17 -0.31
CA LYS A 185 5.92 -24.16 0.28
C LYS A 185 5.72 -24.40 1.78
N SER A 186 5.10 -23.46 2.49
CA SER A 186 4.99 -23.49 3.95
C SER A 186 3.60 -23.09 4.44
N ALA A 187 2.60 -23.09 3.55
CA ALA A 187 1.23 -22.68 3.83
C ALA A 187 0.41 -23.83 4.43
N ASP A 188 -0.64 -23.52 5.18
CA ASP A 188 -1.64 -24.51 5.60
C ASP A 188 -2.50 -24.96 4.40
N PRO A 189 -3.16 -26.14 4.45
CA PRO A 189 -3.90 -26.71 3.33
C PRO A 189 -4.95 -25.78 2.71
N ALA A 190 -5.66 -24.99 3.54
CA ALA A 190 -6.66 -24.05 3.05
C ALA A 190 -6.03 -22.90 2.25
N THR A 191 -4.88 -22.38 2.70
CA THR A 191 -4.10 -21.40 1.94
C THR A 191 -3.56 -21.99 0.65
N ILE A 192 -3.05 -23.23 0.68
CA ILE A 192 -2.50 -23.92 -0.50
C ILE A 192 -3.55 -23.98 -1.61
N SER A 193 -4.73 -24.53 -1.31
CA SER A 193 -5.81 -24.66 -2.29
C SER A 193 -6.22 -23.32 -2.92
N ILE A 194 -6.27 -22.24 -2.12
CA ILE A 194 -6.57 -20.89 -2.63
C ILE A 194 -5.42 -20.36 -3.50
N LEU A 195 -4.18 -20.55 -3.09
CA LEU A 195 -3.02 -20.03 -3.80
C LEU A 195 -2.76 -20.76 -5.12
N GLU A 196 -3.02 -22.07 -5.20
CA GLU A 196 -2.91 -22.84 -6.44
C GLU A 196 -3.83 -22.28 -7.53
N ASP A 197 -5.10 -22.01 -7.20
CA ASP A 197 -6.06 -21.36 -8.11
C ASP A 197 -5.58 -19.96 -8.54
N ILE A 198 -5.05 -19.18 -7.61
CA ILE A 198 -4.54 -17.83 -7.87
C ILE A 198 -3.31 -17.87 -8.80
N VAL A 199 -2.37 -18.78 -8.56
CA VAL A 199 -1.15 -18.97 -9.37
C VAL A 199 -1.52 -19.42 -10.78
N ALA A 200 -2.41 -20.40 -10.92
CA ALA A 200 -2.88 -20.86 -12.22
C ALA A 200 -3.52 -19.73 -13.03
N LYS A 201 -4.42 -18.94 -12.42
CA LYS A 201 -5.04 -17.75 -13.05
C LYS A 201 -4.01 -16.69 -13.44
N ALA A 202 -2.98 -16.48 -12.62
CA ALA A 202 -1.92 -15.52 -12.92
C ALA A 202 -1.08 -15.95 -14.13
N GLU A 203 -0.71 -17.23 -14.21
CA GLU A 203 0.07 -17.79 -15.31
C GLU A 203 -0.71 -17.81 -16.63
N GLN A 204 -2.02 -18.10 -16.58
CA GLN A 204 -2.89 -17.99 -17.75
C GLN A 204 -2.91 -16.57 -18.31
N ARG A 205 -3.06 -15.55 -17.45
CA ARG A 205 -3.04 -14.14 -17.86
C ARG A 205 -1.73 -13.72 -18.51
N ARG A 206 -0.61 -14.20 -17.97
CA ARG A 206 0.73 -13.94 -18.52
C ARG A 206 0.90 -14.52 -19.92
N SER A 207 0.44 -15.75 -20.09
CA SER A 207 0.49 -16.45 -21.37
C SER A 207 -0.33 -15.73 -22.44
N ALA A 208 -1.51 -15.24 -22.09
CA ALA A 208 -2.39 -14.48 -22.99
C ALA A 208 -1.89 -13.05 -23.30
N ALA A 209 -0.99 -12.48 -22.49
CA ALA A 209 -0.41 -11.16 -22.72
C ALA A 209 0.89 -11.18 -23.55
N GLY A 210 1.50 -12.36 -23.72
CA GLY A 210 2.72 -12.57 -24.52
C GLY A 210 2.47 -13.17 -25.90
N SER A 211 1.20 -13.44 -26.24
CA SER A 211 0.71 -13.90 -27.55
C SER A 211 0.03 -12.76 -28.31
#